data_AF-A0A932RUA6-F1
#
_entry.id   AF-A0A932RUA6-F1
#
_cell.length_a   1.000
_cell.length_b   1.000
_cell.length_c   1.000
_cell.angle_alpha   90.00
_cell.angle_beta   90.00
_cell.angle_gamma   90.00
#
_symmetry.space_group_name_H-M   'P 1'
#
loop_
_entity.id
_entity.type
_entity.pdbx_description
1 polymer ?
#
loop_
_entity_poly.entity_id
_entity_poly.type
_entity_poly.pdbx_seq_one_letter_code
_entity_poly.pdbx_strand_id
1 'polypeptide(L)'
;MSSVDFLQPNVEQIRHSIRDIDDSYNHTWDVLAELCQNAVDAVRQANVERGIIRLEIDANEKSILISDNGVGIPPERLPELLKPFATDKAGNEETIGEKGVGLTFVMFSCNDFYIKSGNEHGASEGKVLNAFAWKNSTDPSPLKLQHDRLDTHHQGTIVHAKGVENPSIFSLKATQLVHVLRTKTAIGNTKTIWDVDKEIEIHLKFKDQDGQTHEDRVPFKYWLPFENLSENAQIDLDDFIAWTREGDRTDHEKRTKLRDRVISRNGRFEHSDQRVIRYVSCFVPRRSTWDQLSIYSGLCTQEQVQDDEWLENFGFTRFEHGIFTSVRGMPTGISTEHPTTGYAGYWSNVFVLFEDAKLKFDIGRKAIHGKQAAIYKDYSKKIFNEYLQYVTKYVSGEVSTISDWDRDETFAEIDRLVDLGLQGIHLRKNPKDQEASVVALFFECIGNGRIRNITPLCCGYRSKYDLYALWGNKKLVIEFKSRLRNITKDFDDAQKMFNDINCIVCWEITDEDRQALAEIGITVERLESSPIAVPNPQVIPHSTHRLILSGFVQPIYVIDLKLVLS
;
A
#
# COMPACT_ATOMS: atom_id res chain seq x y z
N MET A 1 20.36 -37.86 40.10
CA MET A 1 20.12 -36.83 39.08
C MET A 1 19.09 -37.39 38.12
N SER A 2 17.93 -36.73 37.95
CA SER A 2 16.97 -37.10 36.91
C SER A 2 17.44 -36.52 35.58
N SER A 3 17.66 -37.35 34.57
CA SER A 3 17.90 -36.89 33.20
C SER A 3 16.58 -36.41 32.63
N VAL A 4 16.46 -35.10 32.43
CA VAL A 4 15.37 -34.50 31.65
C VAL A 4 15.90 -34.32 30.23
N ASP A 5 15.10 -34.69 29.23
CA ASP A 5 15.44 -34.41 27.83
C ASP A 5 15.48 -32.89 27.64
N PHE A 6 16.69 -32.35 27.45
CA PHE A 6 16.94 -30.91 27.34
C PHE A 6 16.31 -30.29 26.09
N LEU A 7 16.08 -31.10 25.04
CA LEU A 7 15.63 -30.61 23.74
C LEU A 7 14.15 -30.89 23.46
N GLN A 8 13.45 -31.64 24.32
CA GLN A 8 12.04 -31.93 24.12
C GLN A 8 11.17 -30.78 24.66
N PRO A 9 10.46 -30.03 23.79
CA PRO A 9 9.62 -28.95 24.25
C PRO A 9 8.38 -29.49 24.98
N ASN A 10 7.96 -28.78 26.02
CA ASN A 10 6.68 -29.03 26.67
C ASN A 10 5.50 -28.41 25.89
N VAL A 11 4.26 -28.72 26.29
CA VAL A 11 3.03 -28.26 25.63
C VAL A 11 2.95 -26.73 25.53
N GLU A 12 3.33 -25.99 26.57
CA GLU A 12 3.29 -24.52 26.54
C GLU A 12 4.35 -23.94 25.59
N GLN A 13 5.53 -24.54 25.53
CA GLN A 13 6.57 -24.13 24.57
C GLN A 13 6.10 -24.36 23.12
N ILE A 14 5.47 -25.49 22.83
CA ILE A 14 4.89 -25.77 21.50
C ILE A 14 3.79 -24.75 21.16
N ARG A 15 2.91 -24.47 22.13
CA ARG A 15 1.83 -23.49 21.99
C ARG A 15 2.38 -22.09 21.71
N HIS A 16 3.39 -21.66 22.46
CA HIS A 16 4.07 -20.38 22.23
C HIS A 16 4.65 -20.31 20.82
N SER A 17 5.38 -21.34 20.37
CA SER A 17 5.94 -21.36 19.02
C SER A 17 4.88 -21.34 17.92
N ILE A 18 3.71 -21.94 18.15
CA ILE A 18 2.57 -21.84 17.21
C ILE A 18 1.98 -20.43 17.19
N ARG A 19 1.88 -19.76 18.35
CA ARG A 19 1.48 -18.34 18.41
C ARG A 19 2.49 -17.46 17.69
N ASP A 20 3.80 -17.71 17.82
CA ASP A 20 4.83 -16.97 17.07
C ASP A 20 4.70 -17.17 15.54
N ILE A 21 4.32 -18.37 15.10
CA ILE A 21 3.99 -18.64 13.69
C ILE A 21 2.75 -17.84 13.28
N ASP A 22 1.68 -17.89 14.07
CA ASP A 22 0.43 -17.18 13.81
C ASP A 22 0.64 -15.67 13.73
N ASP A 23 1.36 -15.10 14.70
CA ASP A 23 1.77 -13.70 14.73
C ASP A 23 2.57 -13.34 13.49
N SER A 24 3.24 -14.30 12.84
CA SER A 24 3.99 -14.08 11.60
C SER A 24 3.09 -13.88 10.37
N TYR A 25 1.79 -14.19 10.44
CA TYR A 25 0.81 -13.91 9.38
C TYR A 25 -0.06 -12.75 9.81
N ASN A 26 -0.11 -11.71 8.98
CA ASN A 26 -0.76 -10.44 9.33
C ASN A 26 -1.98 -10.13 8.45
N HIS A 27 -2.20 -10.92 7.39
CA HIS A 27 -3.20 -10.60 6.39
C HIS A 27 -4.39 -11.56 6.46
N THR A 28 -5.58 -11.02 6.26
CA THR A 28 -6.83 -11.80 6.35
C THR A 28 -6.94 -12.88 5.28
N TRP A 29 -6.20 -12.75 4.17
CA TRP A 29 -6.15 -13.72 3.08
C TRP A 29 -5.04 -14.78 3.22
N ASP A 30 -4.23 -14.74 4.28
CA ASP A 30 -3.08 -15.65 4.41
C ASP A 30 -3.49 -17.13 4.43
N VAL A 31 -4.66 -17.46 5.00
CA VAL A 31 -5.21 -18.84 4.98
C VAL A 31 -5.48 -19.30 3.54
N LEU A 32 -6.05 -18.43 2.70
CA LEU A 32 -6.27 -18.72 1.28
C LEU A 32 -4.93 -18.82 0.54
N ALA A 33 -3.98 -17.93 0.85
CA ALA A 33 -2.67 -17.93 0.22
C ALA A 33 -1.91 -19.24 0.47
N GLU A 34 -1.88 -19.74 1.71
CA GLU A 34 -1.23 -21.02 2.05
C GLU A 34 -1.92 -22.23 1.43
N LEU A 35 -3.26 -22.28 1.48
CA LEU A 35 -4.03 -23.37 0.87
C LEU A 35 -3.83 -23.43 -0.65
N CYS A 36 -3.98 -22.29 -1.34
CA CYS A 36 -3.82 -22.21 -2.78
C CYS A 36 -2.38 -22.50 -3.21
N GLN A 37 -1.39 -22.04 -2.45
CA GLN A 37 0.00 -22.33 -2.71
C GLN A 37 0.31 -23.82 -2.63
N ASN A 38 -0.18 -24.51 -1.60
CA ASN A 38 0.02 -25.95 -1.46
C ASN A 38 -0.63 -26.74 -2.60
N ALA A 39 -1.85 -26.37 -3.01
CA ALA A 39 -2.54 -26.98 -4.14
C ALA A 39 -1.80 -26.76 -5.46
N VAL A 40 -1.34 -25.54 -5.75
CA VAL A 40 -0.58 -25.21 -6.96
C VAL A 40 0.77 -25.94 -6.98
N ASP A 41 1.50 -25.96 -5.86
CA ASP A 41 2.75 -26.70 -5.73
C ASP A 41 2.54 -28.21 -6.00
N ALA A 42 1.47 -28.80 -5.47
CA ALA A 42 1.15 -30.21 -5.64
C ALA A 42 0.82 -30.56 -7.09
N VAL A 43 0.04 -29.71 -7.78
CA VAL A 43 -0.31 -29.88 -9.20
C VAL A 43 0.88 -29.71 -10.13
N ARG A 44 1.79 -28.77 -9.82
CA ARG A 44 3.03 -28.56 -10.58
C ARG A 44 3.97 -29.76 -10.47
N GLN A 45 4.08 -30.35 -9.28
CA GLN A 45 4.90 -31.57 -9.06
C GLN A 45 4.28 -32.84 -9.65
N ALA A 46 2.96 -32.85 -9.85
CA ALA A 46 2.27 -34.00 -10.41
C ALA A 46 2.47 -34.13 -11.92
N ASN A 47 2.64 -35.36 -12.39
CA ASN A 47 2.61 -35.67 -13.82
C ASN A 47 1.16 -35.81 -14.34
N VAL A 48 0.37 -34.74 -14.18
CA VAL A 48 -0.99 -34.63 -14.71
C VAL A 48 -1.02 -33.76 -15.96
N GLU A 49 -1.79 -34.17 -16.97
CA GLU A 49 -2.00 -33.44 -18.22
C GLU A 49 -2.67 -32.08 -17.96
N ARG A 50 -3.68 -32.06 -17.07
CA ARG A 50 -4.39 -30.85 -16.67
C ARG A 50 -4.55 -30.78 -15.16
N GLY A 51 -4.08 -29.68 -14.58
CA GLY A 51 -4.27 -29.39 -13.18
C GLY A 51 -5.72 -29.01 -12.88
N ILE A 52 -6.27 -29.47 -11.77
CA ILE A 52 -7.61 -29.10 -11.31
C ILE A 52 -7.52 -28.75 -9.83
N ILE A 53 -7.96 -27.54 -9.48
CA ILE A 53 -8.15 -27.10 -8.11
C ILE A 53 -9.61 -26.73 -7.93
N ARG A 54 -10.26 -27.23 -6.88
CA ARG A 54 -11.61 -26.83 -6.48
C ARG A 54 -11.54 -26.16 -5.13
N LEU A 55 -12.12 -24.97 -5.03
CA LEU A 55 -12.18 -24.16 -3.83
C LEU A 55 -13.65 -23.91 -3.49
N GLU A 56 -14.08 -24.38 -2.33
CA GLU A 56 -15.40 -24.11 -1.76
C GLU A 56 -15.24 -23.26 -0.50
N ILE A 57 -15.95 -22.14 -0.43
CA ILE A 57 -15.92 -21.22 0.70
C ILE A 57 -17.35 -20.96 1.13
N ASP A 58 -17.67 -21.19 2.41
CA ASP A 58 -18.97 -20.87 3.01
C ASP A 58 -18.78 -19.84 4.12
N ALA A 59 -19.30 -18.63 3.89
CA ALA A 59 -19.22 -17.51 4.81
C ALA A 59 -19.97 -17.74 6.12
N ASN A 60 -21.09 -18.47 6.07
CA ASN A 60 -21.94 -18.73 7.24
C ASN A 60 -21.33 -19.81 8.14
N GLU A 61 -20.77 -20.87 7.54
CA GLU A 61 -20.03 -21.90 8.28
C GLU A 61 -18.60 -21.48 8.64
N LYS A 62 -18.14 -20.32 8.14
CA LYS A 62 -16.74 -19.88 8.22
C LYS A 62 -15.79 -21.01 7.83
N SER A 63 -16.03 -21.59 6.66
CA SER A 63 -15.33 -22.79 6.20
C SER A 63 -14.68 -22.61 4.83
N ILE A 64 -13.55 -23.27 4.65
CA ILE A 64 -12.80 -23.32 3.41
C ILE A 64 -12.46 -24.78 3.13
N LEU A 65 -12.90 -25.28 1.98
CA LEU A 65 -12.52 -26.58 1.45
C LEU A 65 -11.74 -26.35 0.16
N ILE A 66 -10.53 -26.88 0.08
CA ILE A 66 -9.75 -26.90 -1.15
C ILE A 66 -9.42 -28.35 -1.51
N SER A 67 -9.47 -28.67 -2.80
CA SER A 67 -9.00 -29.95 -3.32
C SER A 67 -8.18 -29.76 -4.58
N ASP A 68 -7.18 -30.61 -4.77
CA ASP A 68 -6.35 -30.67 -5.96
C ASP A 68 -6.18 -32.09 -6.46
N ASN A 69 -5.85 -32.24 -7.74
CA ASN A 69 -5.46 -33.52 -8.35
C ASN A 69 -3.92 -33.68 -8.47
N GLY A 70 -3.18 -33.03 -7.56
CA GLY A 70 -1.72 -33.01 -7.54
C GLY A 70 -1.10 -34.32 -7.05
N VAL A 71 0.18 -34.25 -6.66
CA VAL A 71 1.00 -35.44 -6.33
C VAL A 71 0.50 -36.20 -5.10
N GLY A 72 -0.23 -35.51 -4.21
CA GLY A 72 -0.71 -36.07 -2.94
C GLY A 72 0.41 -36.42 -1.96
N ILE A 73 0.00 -36.91 -0.78
CA ILE A 73 0.89 -37.31 0.30
C ILE A 73 0.73 -38.83 0.53
N PRO A 74 1.82 -39.60 0.55
CA PRO A 74 1.77 -41.01 0.89
C PRO A 74 1.20 -41.26 2.29
N PRO A 75 0.41 -42.35 2.51
CA PRO A 75 -0.27 -42.59 3.77
C PRO A 75 0.61 -42.61 5.03
N GLU A 76 1.83 -43.11 4.89
CA GLU A 76 2.82 -43.18 5.96
C GLU A 76 3.41 -41.82 6.37
N ARG A 77 3.37 -40.83 5.47
CA ARG A 77 3.98 -39.51 5.70
C ARG A 77 2.99 -38.49 6.26
N LEU A 78 1.68 -38.66 6.02
CA LEU A 78 0.67 -37.69 6.44
C LEU A 78 0.73 -37.37 7.95
N PRO A 79 0.82 -38.35 8.88
CA PRO A 79 0.93 -38.05 10.30
C PRO A 79 2.19 -37.27 10.68
N GLU A 80 3.28 -37.47 9.95
CA GLU A 80 4.55 -36.80 10.20
C GLU A 80 4.50 -35.35 9.70
N LEU A 81 3.95 -35.13 8.51
CA LEU A 81 3.79 -33.80 7.90
C LEU A 81 2.81 -32.89 8.64
N LEU A 82 1.84 -33.46 9.36
CA LEU A 82 0.91 -32.70 10.19
C LEU A 82 1.50 -32.29 11.54
N LYS A 83 2.67 -32.81 11.93
CA LYS A 83 3.35 -32.35 13.14
C LYS A 83 3.84 -30.92 12.92
N PRO A 84 3.70 -30.03 13.92
CA PRO A 84 4.34 -28.72 13.87
C PRO A 84 5.83 -28.85 13.55
N PHE A 85 6.36 -27.95 12.72
CA PHE A 85 7.78 -27.89 12.29
C PHE A 85 8.27 -29.04 11.38
N ALA A 86 7.40 -29.94 10.95
CA ALA A 86 7.75 -30.93 9.92
C ALA A 86 7.70 -30.30 8.52
N THR A 87 8.69 -30.62 7.66
CA THR A 87 8.71 -30.15 6.27
C THR A 87 9.42 -31.13 5.36
N ASP A 88 8.86 -31.33 4.17
CA ASP A 88 9.47 -32.10 3.08
C ASP A 88 10.06 -31.19 1.99
N LYS A 89 9.93 -29.86 2.12
CA LYS A 89 10.27 -28.90 1.06
C LYS A 89 11.72 -28.40 1.13
N ALA A 90 12.60 -29.06 1.89
CA ALA A 90 14.01 -28.66 2.00
C ALA A 90 14.76 -28.95 0.69
N GLY A 91 15.09 -27.90 -0.07
CA GLY A 91 16.01 -27.98 -1.22
C GLY A 91 15.36 -28.10 -2.61
N ASN A 92 14.03 -28.00 -2.74
CA ASN A 92 13.37 -27.95 -4.06
C ASN A 92 13.19 -26.49 -4.54
N GLU A 93 13.88 -26.10 -5.60
CA GLU A 93 13.82 -24.75 -6.19
C GLU A 93 12.50 -24.47 -6.94
N GLU A 94 11.72 -25.50 -7.28
CA GLU A 94 10.49 -25.37 -8.07
C GLU A 94 9.24 -25.07 -7.23
N THR A 95 9.26 -25.38 -5.93
CA THR A 95 8.12 -25.17 -5.02
C THR A 95 8.07 -23.74 -4.50
N ILE A 96 6.90 -23.13 -4.38
CA ILE A 96 6.78 -21.78 -3.82
C ILE A 96 7.07 -21.78 -2.31
N GLY A 97 6.70 -22.87 -1.61
CA GLY A 97 6.88 -22.97 -0.15
C GLY A 97 8.26 -23.46 0.28
N GLU A 98 8.94 -22.71 1.16
CA GLU A 98 10.31 -23.05 1.60
C GLU A 98 10.39 -23.59 3.04
N LYS A 99 9.44 -23.25 3.93
CA LYS A 99 9.58 -23.44 5.39
C LYS A 99 8.64 -24.46 6.05
N GLY A 100 7.64 -24.98 5.32
CA GLY A 100 6.74 -26.05 5.80
C GLY A 100 5.77 -25.67 6.93
N VAL A 101 5.64 -24.40 7.29
CA VAL A 101 4.76 -23.94 8.39
C VAL A 101 3.34 -23.55 7.96
N GLY A 102 3.08 -23.50 6.65
CA GLY A 102 1.80 -23.03 6.09
C GLY A 102 0.60 -23.87 6.51
N LEU A 103 0.71 -25.19 6.41
CA LEU A 103 -0.37 -26.10 6.82
C LEU A 103 -0.60 -26.07 8.33
N THR A 104 0.47 -25.92 9.12
CA THR A 104 0.38 -25.68 10.56
C THR A 104 -0.41 -24.41 10.86
N PHE A 105 -0.13 -23.31 10.16
CA PHE A 105 -0.89 -22.07 10.31
C PHE A 105 -2.38 -22.26 10.02
N VAL A 106 -2.75 -22.91 8.91
CA VAL A 106 -4.15 -23.20 8.57
C VAL A 106 -4.84 -24.07 9.62
N MET A 107 -4.16 -25.11 10.09
CA MET A 107 -4.69 -26.02 11.11
C MET A 107 -4.99 -25.29 12.43
N PHE A 108 -4.13 -24.36 12.84
CA PHE A 108 -4.29 -23.60 14.09
C PHE A 108 -5.09 -22.30 13.96
N SER A 109 -5.57 -21.97 12.76
CA SER A 109 -6.52 -20.87 12.52
C SER A 109 -7.98 -21.35 12.49
N CYS A 110 -8.25 -22.65 12.69
CA CYS A 110 -9.60 -23.22 12.73
C CYS A 110 -9.81 -24.22 13.88
N ASN A 111 -11.06 -24.59 14.15
CA ASN A 111 -11.42 -25.55 15.20
C ASN A 111 -11.74 -26.95 14.68
N ASP A 112 -12.07 -27.11 13.41
CA ASP A 112 -12.20 -28.44 12.80
C ASP A 112 -11.37 -28.45 11.51
N PHE A 113 -10.18 -29.04 11.60
CA PHE A 113 -9.26 -29.24 10.50
C PHE A 113 -9.32 -30.68 10.05
N TYR A 114 -9.57 -30.88 8.76
CA TYR A 114 -9.55 -32.18 8.09
C TYR A 114 -8.64 -32.11 6.87
N ILE A 115 -7.87 -33.17 6.67
CA ILE A 115 -7.10 -33.40 5.45
C ILE A 115 -7.28 -34.83 5.01
N LYS A 116 -7.45 -35.04 3.71
CA LYS A 116 -7.35 -36.35 3.05
C LYS A 116 -6.36 -36.21 1.92
N SER A 117 -5.43 -37.14 1.81
CA SER A 117 -4.43 -37.09 0.75
C SER A 117 -4.05 -38.50 0.33
N GLY A 118 -3.67 -38.65 -0.93
CA GLY A 118 -3.28 -39.95 -1.46
C GLY A 118 -2.63 -39.86 -2.83
N ASN A 119 -1.99 -40.97 -3.18
CA ASN A 119 -1.34 -41.18 -4.46
C ASN A 119 -1.44 -42.67 -4.87
N GLU A 120 -0.59 -43.10 -5.81
CA GLU A 120 -0.52 -44.48 -6.27
C GLU A 120 -0.21 -45.51 -5.15
N HIS A 121 0.36 -45.08 -4.03
CA HIS A 121 0.69 -45.93 -2.87
C HIS A 121 -0.44 -46.02 -1.83
N GLY A 122 -1.57 -45.35 -2.05
CA GLY A 122 -2.75 -45.39 -1.19
C GLY A 122 -3.16 -44.00 -0.70
N ALA A 123 -4.10 -43.97 0.23
CA ALA A 123 -4.61 -42.73 0.81
C ALA A 123 -4.72 -42.80 2.33
N SER A 124 -4.65 -41.65 2.98
CA SER A 124 -4.98 -41.50 4.40
C SER A 124 -5.70 -40.19 4.66
N GLU A 125 -6.32 -40.11 5.83
CA GLU A 125 -6.94 -38.89 6.32
C GLU A 125 -6.47 -38.57 7.74
N GLY A 126 -6.48 -37.27 8.05
CA GLY A 126 -6.12 -36.72 9.33
C GLY A 126 -7.16 -35.71 9.77
N LYS A 127 -7.57 -35.77 11.04
CA LYS A 127 -8.50 -34.83 11.66
C LYS A 127 -7.92 -34.28 12.96
N VAL A 128 -7.94 -32.96 13.10
CA VAL A 128 -7.55 -32.26 14.32
C VAL A 128 -8.69 -31.35 14.75
N LEU A 129 -9.20 -31.61 15.96
CA LEU A 129 -10.32 -30.89 16.55
C LEU A 129 -9.83 -29.92 17.61
N ASN A 130 -10.49 -28.76 17.71
CA ASN A 130 -10.26 -27.69 18.65
C ASN A 130 -8.82 -27.12 18.62
N ALA A 131 -8.16 -27.12 17.45
CA ALA A 131 -6.78 -26.66 17.32
C ALA A 131 -6.62 -25.17 17.71
N PHE A 132 -7.48 -24.30 17.17
CA PHE A 132 -7.50 -22.87 17.55
C PHE A 132 -7.79 -22.67 19.05
N ALA A 133 -8.81 -23.34 19.59
CA ALA A 133 -9.12 -23.26 21.01
C ALA A 133 -7.95 -23.77 21.89
N TRP A 134 -7.29 -24.85 21.50
CA TRP A 134 -6.13 -25.40 22.19
C TRP A 134 -4.95 -24.42 22.19
N LYS A 135 -4.69 -23.73 21.07
CA LYS A 135 -3.67 -22.68 20.94
C LYS A 135 -3.88 -21.54 21.94
N ASN A 136 -5.13 -21.22 22.26
CA ASN A 136 -5.49 -20.12 23.16
C ASN A 136 -5.80 -20.55 24.60
N SER A 137 -5.76 -21.86 24.88
CA SER A 137 -6.01 -22.41 26.22
C SER A 137 -4.76 -22.41 27.10
N THR A 138 -4.95 -22.63 28.40
CA THR A 138 -3.91 -22.92 29.39
C THR A 138 -3.88 -24.40 29.81
N ASP A 139 -4.69 -25.26 29.17
CA ASP A 139 -4.79 -26.68 29.48
C ASP A 139 -3.47 -27.39 29.11
N PRO A 140 -2.83 -28.16 30.02
CA PRO A 140 -1.61 -28.90 29.71
C PRO A 140 -1.84 -30.12 28.79
N SER A 141 -3.07 -30.47 28.45
CA SER A 141 -3.40 -31.62 27.62
C SER A 141 -2.85 -31.48 26.20
N PRO A 142 -2.22 -32.53 25.63
CA PRO A 142 -1.73 -32.48 24.27
C PRO A 142 -2.87 -32.52 23.25
N LEU A 143 -2.71 -31.80 22.14
CA LEU A 143 -3.61 -31.89 21.00
C LEU A 143 -3.43 -33.23 20.28
N LYS A 144 -4.53 -33.88 19.91
CA LYS A 144 -4.52 -35.22 19.30
C LYS A 144 -4.86 -35.13 17.81
N LEU A 145 -4.07 -35.82 17.00
CA LEU A 145 -4.40 -36.14 15.61
C LEU A 145 -5.17 -37.45 15.58
N GLN A 146 -6.37 -37.43 14.99
CA GLN A 146 -7.07 -38.64 14.56
C GLN A 146 -6.59 -38.94 13.14
N HIS A 147 -6.11 -40.15 12.88
CA HIS A 147 -5.57 -40.50 11.57
C HIS A 147 -5.92 -41.94 11.21
N ASP A 148 -6.41 -42.12 10.00
CA ASP A 148 -6.80 -43.41 9.45
C ASP A 148 -6.23 -43.58 8.04
N ARG A 149 -5.77 -44.81 7.75
CA ARG A 149 -5.45 -45.21 6.38
C ARG A 149 -6.74 -45.61 5.68
N LEU A 150 -6.86 -45.25 4.41
CA LEU A 150 -8.04 -45.52 3.61
C LEU A 150 -7.75 -46.64 2.61
N ASP A 151 -8.68 -47.58 2.50
CA ASP A 151 -8.63 -48.65 1.50
C ASP A 151 -9.01 -48.17 0.09
N THR A 152 -9.51 -46.94 -0.04
CA THR A 152 -9.92 -46.35 -1.31
C THR A 152 -8.75 -45.60 -1.95
N HIS A 153 -8.58 -45.80 -3.26
CA HIS A 153 -7.63 -45.00 -4.03
C HIS A 153 -8.11 -43.55 -4.09
N HIS A 154 -7.18 -42.62 -3.84
CA HIS A 154 -7.39 -41.19 -3.96
C HIS A 154 -6.10 -40.58 -4.51
N GLN A 155 -6.21 -39.69 -5.49
CA GLN A 155 -5.08 -38.95 -6.04
C GLN A 155 -5.26 -37.47 -5.72
N GLY A 156 -4.21 -36.87 -5.14
CA GLY A 156 -4.19 -35.46 -4.76
C GLY A 156 -4.50 -35.24 -3.29
N THR A 157 -4.97 -34.05 -2.95
CA THR A 157 -5.23 -33.63 -1.57
C THR A 157 -6.55 -32.90 -1.45
N ILE A 158 -7.25 -33.09 -0.34
CA ILE A 158 -8.41 -32.34 0.10
C ILE A 158 -8.09 -31.80 1.49
N VAL A 159 -8.22 -30.49 1.68
CA VAL A 159 -8.11 -29.83 3.00
C VAL A 159 -9.42 -29.11 3.27
N HIS A 160 -9.95 -29.29 4.47
CA HIS A 160 -11.17 -28.64 4.92
C HIS A 160 -10.93 -28.03 6.30
N ALA A 161 -10.99 -26.70 6.36
CA ALA A 161 -10.89 -25.93 7.59
C ALA A 161 -12.26 -25.33 7.91
N LYS A 162 -12.83 -25.68 9.08
CA LYS A 162 -14.12 -25.16 9.56
C LYS A 162 -13.98 -24.38 10.86
N GLY A 163 -14.80 -23.34 10.99
CA GLY A 163 -14.70 -22.40 12.11
C GLY A 163 -13.37 -21.68 12.07
N VAL A 164 -12.99 -21.18 10.89
CA VAL A 164 -11.77 -20.37 10.72
C VAL A 164 -11.98 -19.03 11.41
N GLU A 165 -11.06 -18.69 12.31
CA GLU A 165 -11.13 -17.49 13.13
C GLU A 165 -10.50 -16.28 12.45
N ASN A 166 -11.22 -15.16 12.53
CA ASN A 166 -10.84 -13.85 12.00
C ASN A 166 -10.34 -13.77 10.54
N PRO A 167 -11.11 -14.20 9.51
CA PRO A 167 -10.79 -13.76 8.16
C PRO A 167 -11.95 -12.94 7.60
N SER A 168 -11.72 -11.64 7.39
CA SER A 168 -12.64 -10.74 6.70
C SER A 168 -13.01 -11.23 5.29
N ILE A 169 -12.33 -12.26 4.78
CA ILE A 169 -12.65 -12.98 3.54
C ILE A 169 -14.10 -13.51 3.50
N PHE A 170 -14.69 -13.86 4.64
CA PHE A 170 -16.08 -14.34 4.70
C PHE A 170 -17.11 -13.21 4.56
N SER A 171 -16.68 -11.95 4.61
CA SER A 171 -17.54 -10.79 4.37
C SER A 171 -17.40 -10.23 2.94
N LEU A 172 -16.60 -10.88 2.10
CA LEU A 172 -16.37 -10.44 0.72
C LEU A 172 -17.53 -10.78 -0.20
N LYS A 173 -17.72 -9.96 -1.22
CA LYS A 173 -18.51 -10.29 -2.41
C LYS A 173 -17.74 -11.28 -3.28
N ALA A 174 -18.45 -12.04 -4.11
CA ALA A 174 -17.83 -13.01 -5.03
C ALA A 174 -16.72 -12.38 -5.90
N THR A 175 -16.96 -11.19 -6.46
CA THR A 175 -15.97 -10.46 -7.28
C THR A 175 -14.73 -10.06 -6.50
N GLN A 176 -14.89 -9.61 -5.26
CA GLN A 176 -13.79 -9.26 -4.35
C GLN A 176 -12.98 -10.50 -3.97
N LEU A 177 -13.63 -11.62 -3.70
CA LEU A 177 -12.96 -12.89 -3.43
C LEU A 177 -12.13 -13.34 -4.64
N VAL A 178 -12.69 -13.30 -5.85
CA VAL A 178 -11.94 -13.59 -7.09
C VAL A 178 -10.73 -12.66 -7.24
N HIS A 179 -10.88 -11.37 -6.93
CA HIS A 179 -9.76 -10.44 -6.92
C HIS A 179 -8.66 -10.87 -5.95
N VAL A 180 -9.00 -11.16 -4.69
CA VAL A 180 -8.04 -11.61 -3.66
C VAL A 180 -7.33 -12.89 -4.09
N LEU A 181 -8.06 -13.88 -4.62
CA LEU A 181 -7.47 -15.11 -5.13
C LEU A 181 -6.45 -14.82 -6.24
N ARG A 182 -6.76 -13.89 -7.16
CA ARG A 182 -5.91 -13.55 -8.31
C ARG A 182 -4.80 -12.55 -8.03
N THR A 183 -4.83 -11.81 -6.92
CA THR A 183 -3.80 -10.78 -6.63
C THR A 183 -2.99 -11.07 -5.38
N LYS A 184 -3.45 -11.98 -4.51
CA LYS A 184 -2.82 -12.26 -3.21
C LYS A 184 -2.52 -13.74 -2.98
N THR A 185 -2.84 -14.64 -3.93
CA THR A 185 -2.59 -16.08 -3.80
C THR A 185 -1.94 -16.68 -5.04
N ALA A 186 -1.45 -17.92 -4.96
CA ALA A 186 -0.85 -18.64 -6.08
C ALA A 186 -1.78 -18.88 -7.28
N ILE A 187 -3.11 -18.76 -7.11
CA ILE A 187 -4.07 -18.78 -8.22
C ILE A 187 -3.82 -17.62 -9.19
N GLY A 188 -3.37 -16.48 -8.66
CA GLY A 188 -2.98 -15.29 -9.41
C GLY A 188 -1.66 -15.40 -10.16
N ASN A 189 -1.45 -16.48 -10.90
CA ASN A 189 -0.15 -16.83 -11.45
C ASN A 189 0.47 -15.72 -12.32
N THR A 190 1.55 -15.11 -11.84
CA THR A 190 2.25 -14.00 -12.51
C THR A 190 3.13 -14.47 -13.66
N LYS A 191 3.55 -15.75 -13.70
CA LYS A 191 4.37 -16.29 -14.81
C LYS A 191 3.70 -16.12 -16.16
N THR A 192 2.38 -16.25 -16.21
CA THR A 192 1.55 -16.14 -17.43
C THR A 192 1.64 -14.76 -18.11
N ILE A 193 2.17 -13.74 -17.43
CA ILE A 193 2.40 -12.41 -17.99
C ILE A 193 3.53 -12.44 -19.03
N TRP A 194 4.53 -13.31 -18.84
CA TRP A 194 5.74 -13.33 -19.68
C TRP A 194 6.00 -14.67 -20.36
N ASP A 195 5.60 -15.78 -19.74
CA ASP A 195 5.85 -17.13 -20.25
C ASP A 195 4.55 -17.95 -20.28
N VAL A 196 4.59 -19.09 -20.97
CA VAL A 196 3.57 -20.14 -20.84
C VAL A 196 3.86 -20.94 -19.57
N ASP A 197 2.84 -21.19 -18.76
CA ASP A 197 2.91 -22.07 -17.59
C ASP A 197 1.91 -23.24 -17.74
N LYS A 198 2.00 -24.23 -16.86
CA LYS A 198 1.05 -25.35 -16.80
C LYS A 198 -0.37 -24.85 -16.61
N GLU A 199 -1.30 -25.36 -17.42
CA GLU A 199 -2.72 -25.04 -17.29
C GLU A 199 -3.31 -25.70 -16.03
N ILE A 200 -3.93 -24.88 -15.19
CA ILE A 200 -4.64 -25.32 -13.99
C ILE A 200 -6.05 -24.73 -14.04
N GLU A 201 -7.07 -25.58 -14.04
CA GLU A 201 -8.47 -25.18 -13.96
C GLU A 201 -8.85 -24.94 -12.50
N ILE A 202 -9.35 -23.74 -12.20
CA ILE A 202 -9.77 -23.35 -10.85
C ILE A 202 -11.29 -23.24 -10.83
N HIS A 203 -11.93 -24.10 -10.06
CA HIS A 203 -13.37 -24.03 -9.79
C HIS A 203 -13.60 -23.38 -8.44
N LEU A 204 -14.34 -22.26 -8.42
CA LEU A 204 -14.75 -21.59 -7.19
C LEU A 204 -16.24 -21.84 -6.96
N LYS A 205 -16.58 -22.26 -5.74
CA LYS A 205 -17.94 -22.22 -5.21
C LYS A 205 -17.93 -21.38 -3.93
N PHE A 206 -18.59 -20.24 -3.96
CA PHE A 206 -18.65 -19.32 -2.83
C PHE A 206 -20.09 -19.14 -2.38
N LYS A 207 -20.36 -19.43 -1.11
CA LYS A 207 -21.63 -19.11 -0.47
C LYS A 207 -21.44 -17.91 0.46
N ASP A 208 -22.08 -16.81 0.11
CA ASP A 208 -21.94 -15.54 0.83
C ASP A 208 -22.76 -15.50 2.13
N GLN A 209 -22.70 -14.36 2.83
CA GLN A 209 -23.39 -14.14 4.10
C GLN A 209 -24.91 -14.19 3.99
N ASP A 210 -25.45 -13.85 2.82
CA ASP A 210 -26.88 -13.94 2.52
C ASP A 210 -27.30 -15.38 2.15
N GLY A 211 -26.33 -16.30 2.05
CA GLY A 211 -26.55 -17.70 1.70
C GLY A 211 -26.67 -17.94 0.19
N GLN A 212 -26.44 -16.92 -0.64
CA GLN A 212 -26.42 -17.06 -2.08
C GLN A 212 -25.14 -17.79 -2.50
N THR A 213 -25.30 -18.79 -3.38
CA THR A 213 -24.19 -19.57 -3.94
C THR A 213 -23.79 -19.01 -5.30
N HIS A 214 -22.50 -18.72 -5.44
CA HIS A 214 -21.84 -18.23 -6.64
C HIS A 214 -20.86 -19.32 -7.11
N GLU A 215 -21.01 -19.80 -8.33
CA GLU A 215 -20.11 -20.78 -8.94
C GLU A 215 -19.45 -20.17 -10.17
N ASP A 216 -18.11 -20.17 -10.20
CA ASP A 216 -17.34 -19.55 -11.28
C ASP A 216 -16.04 -20.29 -11.56
N ARG A 217 -15.49 -20.08 -12.75
CA ARG A 217 -14.14 -20.49 -13.13
C ARG A 217 -13.18 -19.33 -12.96
N VAL A 218 -12.24 -19.45 -12.03
CA VAL A 218 -11.26 -18.40 -11.78
C VAL A 218 -10.09 -18.57 -12.74
N PRO A 219 -9.69 -17.52 -13.50
CA PRO A 219 -8.50 -17.59 -14.33
C PRO A 219 -7.24 -17.84 -13.48
N PHE A 220 -6.44 -18.84 -13.87
CA PHE A 220 -5.11 -19.11 -13.29
C PHE A 220 -4.06 -18.11 -13.82
N LYS A 221 -4.31 -16.83 -13.56
CA LYS A 221 -3.46 -15.70 -13.96
C LYS A 221 -3.68 -14.51 -13.04
N TYR A 222 -2.64 -13.72 -12.84
CA TYR A 222 -2.72 -12.47 -12.08
C TYR A 222 -3.77 -11.53 -12.67
N TRP A 223 -4.51 -10.79 -11.84
CA TRP A 223 -5.45 -9.77 -12.31
C TRP A 223 -4.77 -8.42 -12.43
N LEU A 224 -4.36 -8.05 -13.65
CA LEU A 224 -3.73 -6.76 -13.90
C LEU A 224 -4.77 -5.63 -13.84
N PRO A 225 -4.43 -4.43 -13.29
CA PRO A 225 -5.36 -3.30 -13.21
C PRO A 225 -5.93 -2.84 -14.55
N PHE A 226 -5.24 -3.17 -15.66
CA PHE A 226 -5.60 -2.80 -17.02
C PHE A 226 -6.13 -3.97 -17.88
N GLU A 227 -6.29 -5.17 -17.30
CA GLU A 227 -6.67 -6.38 -18.05
C GLU A 227 -8.02 -6.26 -18.77
N ASN A 228 -9.02 -5.68 -18.11
CA ASN A 228 -10.39 -5.59 -18.63
C ASN A 228 -10.69 -4.25 -19.33
N LEU A 229 -9.65 -3.46 -19.62
CA LEU A 229 -9.81 -2.19 -20.31
C LEU A 229 -9.91 -2.41 -21.82
N SER A 230 -10.77 -1.63 -22.47
CA SER A 230 -10.81 -1.58 -23.94
C SER A 230 -9.47 -1.09 -24.51
N GLU A 231 -9.14 -1.46 -25.75
CA GLU A 231 -7.93 -1.00 -26.45
C GLU A 231 -7.81 0.53 -26.52
N ASN A 232 -8.93 1.25 -26.47
CA ASN A 232 -8.93 2.72 -26.47
C ASN A 232 -8.59 3.33 -25.10
N ALA A 233 -8.73 2.57 -24.02
CA ALA A 233 -8.49 3.00 -22.64
C ALA A 233 -7.11 2.58 -22.10
N GLN A 234 -6.30 1.89 -22.91
CA GLN A 234 -4.93 1.51 -22.56
C GLN A 234 -3.96 1.72 -23.72
N ILE A 235 -2.67 1.80 -23.42
CA ILE A 235 -1.59 1.89 -24.40
C ILE A 235 -0.29 1.35 -23.79
N ASP A 236 0.47 0.56 -24.55
CA ASP A 236 1.81 0.15 -24.12
C ASP A 236 2.82 1.30 -24.30
N LEU A 237 3.71 1.49 -23.33
CA LEU A 237 4.67 2.58 -23.34
C LEU A 237 5.69 2.43 -24.48
N ASP A 238 6.12 1.20 -24.81
CA ASP A 238 7.06 0.96 -25.91
C ASP A 238 6.38 1.23 -27.26
N ASP A 239 5.09 0.89 -27.42
CA ASP A 239 4.29 1.26 -28.60
C ASP A 239 4.15 2.78 -28.76
N PHE A 240 3.91 3.49 -27.66
CA PHE A 240 3.86 4.95 -27.67
C PHE A 240 5.22 5.54 -28.06
N ILE A 241 6.32 5.03 -27.49
CA ILE A 241 7.68 5.49 -27.82
C ILE A 241 7.98 5.25 -29.30
N ALA A 242 7.66 4.07 -29.84
CA ALA A 242 7.82 3.75 -31.26
C ALA A 242 7.05 4.75 -32.15
N TRP A 243 5.77 4.96 -31.84
CA TRP A 243 4.90 5.91 -32.55
C TRP A 243 5.43 7.36 -32.53
N THR A 244 6.07 7.78 -31.42
CA THR A 244 6.71 9.11 -31.35
C THR A 244 7.99 9.23 -32.20
N ARG A 245 8.64 8.12 -32.55
CA ARG A 245 9.87 8.09 -33.35
C ARG A 245 9.61 7.97 -34.86
N GLU A 246 8.44 7.48 -35.25
CA GLU A 246 8.04 7.30 -36.66
C GLU A 246 7.82 8.62 -37.42
N GLY A 247 7.74 9.77 -36.73
CA GLY A 247 7.65 11.08 -37.37
C GLY A 247 7.70 12.23 -36.36
N ASP A 248 7.79 13.46 -36.85
CA ASP A 248 7.72 14.66 -36.01
C ASP A 248 6.30 14.81 -35.45
N ARG A 249 6.09 14.28 -34.23
CA ARG A 249 4.83 14.40 -33.49
C ARG A 249 4.85 15.67 -32.63
N THR A 250 3.81 16.48 -32.79
CA THR A 250 3.56 17.66 -31.95
C THR A 250 3.23 17.25 -30.50
N ASP A 251 3.43 18.17 -29.56
CA ASP A 251 3.03 17.96 -28.16
C ASP A 251 1.51 17.73 -28.03
N HIS A 252 0.70 18.32 -28.91
CA HIS A 252 -0.75 18.13 -28.93
C HIS A 252 -1.12 16.68 -29.31
N GLU A 253 -0.52 16.13 -30.35
CA GLU A 253 -0.77 14.74 -30.77
C GLU A 253 -0.37 13.75 -29.66
N LYS A 254 0.77 13.98 -29.00
CA LYS A 254 1.23 13.15 -27.86
C LYS A 254 0.25 13.18 -26.69
N ARG A 255 -0.25 14.37 -26.32
CA ARG A 255 -1.30 14.54 -25.30
C ARG A 255 -2.56 13.79 -25.66
N THR A 256 -3.06 13.97 -26.88
CA THR A 256 -4.29 13.31 -27.35
C THR A 256 -4.14 11.79 -27.38
N LYS A 257 -2.96 11.28 -27.72
CA LYS A 257 -2.68 9.83 -27.74
C LYS A 257 -2.67 9.20 -26.33
N LEU A 258 -2.21 9.93 -25.32
CA LEU A 258 -2.11 9.44 -23.93
C LEU A 258 -3.31 9.80 -23.04
N ARG A 259 -4.13 10.76 -23.45
CA ARG A 259 -5.26 11.28 -22.66
C ARG A 259 -6.20 10.16 -22.23
N ASP A 260 -6.50 10.13 -20.93
CA ASP A 260 -7.44 9.21 -20.28
C ASP A 260 -7.13 7.71 -20.52
N ARG A 261 -5.88 7.38 -20.84
CA ARG A 261 -5.42 5.99 -21.00
C ARG A 261 -4.54 5.55 -19.84
N VAL A 262 -4.70 4.28 -19.46
CA VAL A 262 -3.73 3.59 -18.61
C VAL A 262 -2.54 3.17 -19.47
N ILE A 263 -1.35 3.58 -19.08
CA ILE A 263 -0.13 3.33 -19.86
C ILE A 263 0.60 2.19 -19.19
N SER A 264 0.76 1.05 -19.86
CA SER A 264 1.38 -0.15 -19.31
C SER A 264 2.77 -0.37 -19.90
N ARG A 265 3.59 -1.18 -19.22
CA ARG A 265 4.86 -1.66 -19.74
C ARG A 265 5.28 -2.95 -19.07
N ASN A 266 5.83 -3.87 -19.87
CA ASN A 266 6.53 -5.06 -19.41
C ASN A 266 8.04 -4.93 -19.63
N GLY A 267 8.85 -5.42 -18.70
CA GLY A 267 10.30 -5.39 -18.86
C GLY A 267 11.04 -6.35 -17.95
N ARG A 268 12.37 -6.27 -17.98
CA ARG A 268 13.26 -7.07 -17.14
C ARG A 268 14.54 -6.31 -16.78
N PHE A 269 15.09 -6.63 -15.62
CA PHE A 269 16.41 -6.20 -15.17
C PHE A 269 17.32 -7.41 -14.96
N GLU A 270 18.54 -7.31 -15.49
CA GLU A 270 19.63 -8.23 -15.20
C GLU A 270 20.36 -7.70 -13.95
N HIS A 271 20.11 -8.30 -12.79
CA HIS A 271 20.69 -7.85 -11.52
C HIS A 271 22.10 -8.43 -11.30
N SER A 272 22.31 -9.67 -11.74
CA SER A 272 23.59 -10.35 -11.81
C SER A 272 23.51 -11.47 -12.85
N ASP A 273 24.65 -12.08 -13.19
CA ASP A 273 24.75 -13.17 -14.20
C ASP A 273 23.77 -14.33 -14.00
N GLN A 274 23.20 -14.48 -12.81
CA GLN A 274 22.27 -15.55 -12.46
C GLN A 274 20.93 -15.05 -11.87
N ARG A 275 20.62 -13.75 -11.91
CA ARG A 275 19.36 -13.21 -11.37
C ARG A 275 18.73 -12.22 -12.33
N VAL A 276 17.63 -12.65 -12.93
CA VAL A 276 16.75 -11.82 -13.76
C VAL A 276 15.52 -11.48 -12.94
N ILE A 277 15.18 -10.20 -12.86
CA ILE A 277 13.95 -9.71 -12.24
C ILE A 277 13.06 -9.17 -13.34
N ARG A 278 11.89 -9.76 -13.54
CA ARG A 278 10.90 -9.27 -14.51
C ARG A 278 9.94 -8.31 -13.83
N TYR A 279 9.33 -7.44 -14.61
CA TYR A 279 8.32 -6.52 -14.10
C TYR A 279 7.22 -6.25 -15.11
N VAL A 280 6.06 -5.93 -14.57
CA VAL A 280 4.94 -5.28 -15.25
C VAL A 280 4.61 -4.03 -14.46
N SER A 281 4.32 -2.95 -15.17
CA SER A 281 3.97 -1.68 -14.55
C SER A 281 2.85 -1.01 -15.31
N CYS A 282 2.14 -0.11 -14.65
CA CYS A 282 1.31 0.86 -15.33
C CYS A 282 1.31 2.22 -14.63
N PHE A 283 1.01 3.23 -15.43
CA PHE A 283 0.81 4.60 -15.02
C PHE A 283 -0.65 5.00 -15.34
N VAL A 284 -1.38 5.42 -14.32
CA VAL A 284 -2.75 5.95 -14.48
C VAL A 284 -2.74 7.47 -14.59
N PRO A 285 -3.66 8.06 -15.36
CA PRO A 285 -3.60 9.49 -15.64
C PRO A 285 -3.93 10.36 -14.43
N ARG A 286 -4.80 9.89 -13.54
CA ARG A 286 -5.19 10.59 -12.31
C ARG A 286 -5.24 9.58 -11.17
N ARG A 287 -5.06 10.05 -9.93
CA ARG A 287 -5.18 9.20 -8.72
C ARG A 287 -6.56 8.54 -8.62
N SER A 288 -7.62 9.30 -8.93
CA SER A 288 -9.00 8.82 -8.94
C SER A 288 -9.26 7.70 -9.96
N THR A 289 -8.35 7.48 -10.92
CA THR A 289 -8.47 6.36 -11.86
C THR A 289 -8.40 5.02 -11.13
N TRP A 290 -7.66 4.88 -10.02
CA TRP A 290 -7.66 3.64 -9.24
C TRP A 290 -9.04 3.29 -8.69
N ASP A 291 -9.74 4.29 -8.16
CA ASP A 291 -11.11 4.13 -7.68
C ASP A 291 -12.05 3.78 -8.83
N GLN A 292 -11.91 4.46 -9.97
CA GLN A 292 -12.70 4.17 -11.18
C GLN A 292 -12.48 2.75 -11.68
N LEU A 293 -11.24 2.26 -11.72
CA LEU A 293 -10.92 0.88 -12.12
C LEU A 293 -11.53 -0.13 -11.16
N SER A 294 -11.48 0.16 -9.86
CA SER A 294 -12.02 -0.71 -8.80
C SER A 294 -13.55 -0.76 -8.83
N ILE A 295 -14.21 0.38 -9.04
CA ILE A 295 -15.67 0.47 -9.23
C ILE A 295 -16.08 -0.24 -10.52
N TYR A 296 -15.40 0.04 -11.63
CA TYR A 296 -15.68 -0.58 -12.94
C TYR A 296 -15.54 -2.12 -12.88
N SER A 297 -14.61 -2.63 -12.08
CA SER A 297 -14.41 -4.07 -11.88
C SER A 297 -15.31 -4.69 -10.81
N GLY A 298 -16.25 -3.92 -10.25
CA GLY A 298 -17.18 -4.40 -9.23
C GLY A 298 -16.54 -4.74 -7.88
N LEU A 299 -15.40 -4.14 -7.55
CA LEU A 299 -14.65 -4.39 -6.32
C LEU A 299 -15.13 -3.51 -5.15
N CYS A 300 -15.64 -2.32 -5.44
CA CYS A 300 -16.23 -1.41 -4.46
C CYS A 300 -17.27 -0.48 -5.11
N THR A 301 -18.13 0.14 -4.30
CA THR A 301 -19.03 1.20 -4.74
C THR A 301 -18.37 2.58 -4.58
N GLN A 302 -18.97 3.61 -5.16
CA GLN A 302 -18.51 4.99 -5.00
C GLN A 302 -18.60 5.48 -3.54
N GLU A 303 -19.61 5.03 -2.80
CA GLU A 303 -19.78 5.31 -1.36
C GLU A 303 -18.66 4.64 -0.54
N GLN A 304 -18.38 3.36 -0.82
CA GLN A 304 -17.34 2.60 -0.13
C GLN A 304 -15.92 3.18 -0.34
N VAL A 305 -15.68 3.88 -1.44
CA VAL A 305 -14.40 4.56 -1.69
C VAL A 305 -14.20 5.76 -0.76
N GLN A 306 -15.27 6.34 -0.24
CA GLN A 306 -15.23 7.50 0.66
C GLN A 306 -15.40 7.13 2.14
N ASP A 307 -15.55 5.84 2.43
CA ASP A 307 -15.75 5.30 3.77
C ASP A 307 -14.43 4.77 4.33
N ASP A 308 -13.82 5.53 5.23
CA ASP A 308 -12.53 5.20 5.83
C ASP A 308 -12.57 3.89 6.64
N GLU A 309 -13.67 3.58 7.31
CA GLU A 309 -13.84 2.32 8.06
C GLU A 309 -13.91 1.13 7.09
N TRP A 310 -14.61 1.30 5.97
CA TRP A 310 -14.64 0.29 4.93
C TRP A 310 -13.25 0.08 4.31
N LEU A 311 -12.50 1.16 4.06
CA LEU A 311 -11.14 1.10 3.50
C LEU A 311 -10.15 0.40 4.42
N GLU A 312 -10.23 0.64 5.73
CA GLU A 312 -9.39 -0.05 6.71
C GLU A 312 -9.63 -1.57 6.69
N ASN A 313 -10.90 -1.97 6.57
CA ASN A 313 -11.29 -3.38 6.63
C ASN A 313 -11.21 -4.13 5.29
N PHE A 314 -11.35 -3.45 4.15
CA PHE A 314 -11.51 -4.07 2.82
C PHE A 314 -10.66 -3.40 1.72
N GLY A 315 -9.80 -2.45 2.05
CA GLY A 315 -8.90 -1.78 1.10
C GLY A 315 -7.98 -2.73 0.32
N PHE A 316 -7.73 -3.94 0.82
CA PHE A 316 -6.97 -4.96 0.10
C PHE A 316 -7.70 -5.58 -1.10
N THR A 317 -8.98 -5.29 -1.30
CA THR A 317 -9.83 -5.85 -2.36
C THR A 317 -9.85 -5.01 -3.64
N ARG A 318 -9.18 -3.86 -3.66
CA ARG A 318 -9.17 -2.91 -4.78
C ARG A 318 -7.85 -2.88 -5.53
N PHE A 319 -7.88 -2.25 -6.70
CA PHE A 319 -6.65 -1.84 -7.36
C PHE A 319 -6.07 -0.63 -6.63
N GLU A 320 -4.77 -0.70 -6.38
CA GLU A 320 -4.01 0.33 -5.66
C GLU A 320 -2.69 0.59 -6.38
N HIS A 321 -2.18 1.80 -6.22
CA HIS A 321 -0.81 2.12 -6.61
C HIS A 321 0.18 1.43 -5.66
N GLY A 322 1.43 1.28 -6.10
CA GLY A 322 2.48 0.77 -5.24
C GLY A 322 3.47 -0.12 -5.96
N ILE A 323 4.40 -0.66 -5.17
CA ILE A 323 5.45 -1.56 -5.64
C ILE A 323 5.22 -2.92 -4.98
N PHE A 324 4.76 -3.88 -5.78
CA PHE A 324 4.43 -5.23 -5.35
C PHE A 324 5.45 -6.23 -5.86
N THR A 325 5.46 -7.41 -5.25
CA THR A 325 6.36 -8.50 -5.66
C THR A 325 5.63 -9.84 -5.77
N SER A 326 6.22 -10.73 -6.55
CA SER A 326 5.80 -12.09 -6.78
C SER A 326 7.03 -13.00 -6.86
N VAL A 327 6.84 -14.25 -6.45
CA VAL A 327 7.90 -15.26 -6.36
C VAL A 327 7.42 -16.57 -6.93
N ARG A 328 8.12 -17.06 -7.94
CA ARG A 328 7.82 -18.34 -8.62
C ARG A 328 6.37 -18.38 -9.12
N GLY A 329 5.86 -17.25 -9.59
CA GLY A 329 4.49 -17.11 -10.08
C GLY A 329 3.46 -16.73 -9.03
N MET A 330 3.80 -16.72 -7.73
CA MET A 330 2.85 -16.35 -6.68
C MET A 330 2.96 -14.87 -6.33
N PRO A 331 1.91 -14.05 -6.51
CA PRO A 331 1.88 -12.71 -5.99
C PRO A 331 1.83 -12.73 -4.47
N THR A 332 2.58 -11.84 -3.84
CA THR A 332 2.74 -11.84 -2.38
C THR A 332 1.72 -10.95 -1.67
N GLY A 333 1.14 -10.00 -2.40
CA GLY A 333 0.25 -8.99 -1.85
C GLY A 333 0.95 -7.91 -1.01
N ILE A 334 2.24 -8.06 -0.75
CA ILE A 334 3.05 -7.13 0.06
C ILE A 334 3.53 -5.98 -0.83
N SER A 335 3.34 -4.75 -0.34
CA SER A 335 3.90 -3.56 -0.96
C SER A 335 5.24 -3.16 -0.34
N THR A 336 6.10 -2.53 -1.13
CA THR A 336 7.30 -1.83 -0.67
C THR A 336 7.08 -0.33 -0.81
N GLU A 337 7.57 0.45 0.15
CA GLU A 337 7.58 1.91 0.06
C GLU A 337 8.28 2.39 -1.22
N HIS A 338 7.79 3.48 -1.79
CA HIS A 338 8.44 4.09 -2.94
C HIS A 338 9.76 4.79 -2.57
N PRO A 339 10.73 4.87 -3.50
CA PRO A 339 11.95 5.65 -3.29
C PRO A 339 11.65 7.16 -3.28
N THR A 340 12.55 7.94 -2.69
CA THR A 340 12.50 9.41 -2.78
C THR A 340 12.91 9.88 -4.19
N THR A 341 12.04 10.67 -4.82
CA THR A 341 12.23 11.22 -6.18
C THR A 341 11.69 12.65 -6.25
N GLY A 342 12.23 13.49 -7.14
CA GLY A 342 11.80 14.90 -7.26
C GLY A 342 10.34 15.12 -7.67
N TYR A 343 9.68 14.10 -8.22
CA TYR A 343 8.27 14.12 -8.63
C TYR A 343 7.40 13.20 -7.76
N ALA A 344 7.62 13.20 -6.45
CA ALA A 344 7.03 12.23 -5.53
C ALA A 344 5.49 12.13 -5.64
N GLY A 345 4.81 13.23 -5.97
CA GLY A 345 3.36 13.27 -6.13
C GLY A 345 2.79 12.34 -7.22
N TYR A 346 3.60 11.87 -8.18
CA TYR A 346 3.16 10.92 -9.20
C TYR A 346 3.32 9.45 -8.80
N TRP A 347 3.94 9.12 -7.66
CA TRP A 347 4.03 7.72 -7.21
C TRP A 347 2.66 7.09 -6.99
N SER A 348 1.69 7.89 -6.55
CA SER A 348 0.28 7.50 -6.42
C SER A 348 -0.39 7.14 -7.76
N ASN A 349 0.27 7.40 -8.90
CA ASN A 349 -0.23 7.05 -10.23
C ASN A 349 0.37 5.74 -10.74
N VAL A 350 1.31 5.14 -10.02
CA VAL A 350 2.13 4.05 -10.55
C VAL A 350 1.90 2.77 -9.79
N PHE A 351 1.62 1.72 -10.55
CA PHE A 351 1.65 0.34 -10.10
C PHE A 351 2.87 -0.36 -10.72
N VAL A 352 3.60 -1.12 -9.91
CA VAL A 352 4.70 -1.98 -10.37
C VAL A 352 4.55 -3.33 -9.68
N LEU A 353 4.66 -4.42 -10.43
CA LEU A 353 4.76 -5.78 -9.91
C LEU A 353 6.04 -6.40 -10.43
N PHE A 354 6.92 -6.80 -9.51
CA PHE A 354 8.13 -7.55 -9.81
C PHE A 354 7.92 -9.06 -9.67
N GLU A 355 8.48 -9.85 -10.58
CA GLU A 355 8.65 -11.30 -10.45
C GLU A 355 10.13 -11.62 -10.23
N ASP A 356 10.44 -12.24 -9.10
CA ASP A 356 11.79 -12.66 -8.73
C ASP A 356 11.78 -14.04 -8.07
N ALA A 357 12.22 -15.06 -8.80
CA ALA A 357 12.30 -16.44 -8.30
C ALA A 357 13.31 -16.64 -7.15
N LYS A 358 14.26 -15.71 -6.98
CA LYS A 358 15.29 -15.73 -5.93
C LYS A 358 14.93 -14.88 -4.70
N LEU A 359 13.77 -14.24 -4.71
CA LEU A 359 13.26 -13.52 -3.54
C LEU A 359 12.93 -14.52 -2.41
N LYS A 360 13.41 -14.23 -1.20
CA LYS A 360 13.17 -15.04 0.00
C LYS A 360 12.49 -14.20 1.06
N PHE A 361 11.40 -14.71 1.60
CA PHE A 361 10.65 -14.06 2.68
C PHE A 361 11.02 -14.61 4.05
N ASP A 362 10.82 -13.77 5.06
CA ASP A 362 10.67 -14.23 6.44
C ASP A 362 9.36 -15.03 6.60
N ILE A 363 9.22 -15.72 7.73
CA ILE A 363 8.01 -16.55 7.98
C ILE A 363 6.77 -15.65 7.86
N GLY A 364 5.73 -16.14 7.18
CA GLY A 364 4.44 -15.47 7.05
C GLY A 364 4.41 -14.20 6.18
N ARG A 365 5.45 -13.94 5.37
CA ARG A 365 5.37 -12.94 4.28
C ARG A 365 4.96 -11.53 4.76
N LYS A 366 5.47 -11.08 5.90
CA LYS A 366 5.05 -9.78 6.48
C LYS A 366 5.50 -8.56 5.69
N ALA A 367 6.76 -8.53 5.27
CA ALA A 367 7.37 -7.35 4.67
C ALA A 367 8.65 -7.71 3.92
N ILE A 368 9.09 -6.80 3.04
CA ILE A 368 10.38 -6.87 2.36
C ILE A 368 11.31 -5.86 3.03
N HIS A 369 12.41 -6.34 3.62
CA HIS A 369 13.33 -5.51 4.38
C HIS A 369 14.76 -5.52 3.82
N GLY A 370 15.54 -4.54 4.27
CA GLY A 370 16.98 -4.47 4.05
C GLY A 370 17.39 -4.43 2.58
N LYS A 371 18.35 -5.26 2.21
CA LYS A 371 18.97 -5.27 0.87
C LYS A 371 17.98 -5.60 -0.25
N GLN A 372 17.00 -6.46 0.01
CA GLN A 372 16.01 -6.84 -1.01
C GLN A 372 15.10 -5.65 -1.33
N ALA A 373 14.60 -4.93 -0.31
CA ALA A 373 13.80 -3.73 -0.50
C ALA A 373 14.56 -2.65 -1.27
N ALA A 374 15.86 -2.49 -1.00
CA ALA A 374 16.70 -1.53 -1.71
C ALA A 374 16.81 -1.81 -3.22
N ILE A 375 16.86 -3.09 -3.62
CA ILE A 375 16.90 -3.48 -5.05
C ILE A 375 15.61 -3.05 -5.75
N TYR A 376 14.46 -3.36 -5.16
CA TYR A 376 13.16 -2.99 -5.74
C TYR A 376 12.96 -1.48 -5.75
N LYS A 377 13.39 -0.76 -4.70
CA LYS A 377 13.38 0.71 -4.68
C LYS A 377 14.22 1.31 -5.82
N ASP A 378 15.41 0.77 -6.12
CA ASP A 378 16.25 1.23 -7.24
C ASP A 378 15.59 0.98 -8.61
N TYR A 379 15.08 -0.23 -8.84
CA TYR A 379 14.43 -0.58 -10.10
C TYR A 379 13.11 0.15 -10.32
N SER A 380 12.29 0.32 -9.27
CA SER A 380 11.11 1.17 -9.34
C SER A 380 11.45 2.60 -9.70
N LYS A 381 12.55 3.16 -9.16
CA LYS A 381 13.00 4.51 -9.53
C LYS A 381 13.32 4.62 -11.02
N LYS A 382 13.93 3.60 -11.62
CA LYS A 382 14.24 3.55 -13.06
C LYS A 382 12.96 3.54 -13.89
N ILE A 383 12.04 2.62 -13.59
CA ILE A 383 10.73 2.52 -14.24
C ILE A 383 9.98 3.86 -14.13
N PHE A 384 9.95 4.44 -12.92
CA PHE A 384 9.28 5.70 -12.66
C PHE A 384 9.84 6.85 -13.50
N ASN A 385 11.18 6.99 -13.56
CA ASN A 385 11.82 8.03 -14.36
C ASN A 385 11.54 7.90 -15.85
N GLU A 386 11.35 6.69 -16.37
CA GLU A 386 10.94 6.48 -17.76
C GLU A 386 9.51 7.00 -17.99
N TYR A 387 8.56 6.69 -17.10
CA TYR A 387 7.23 7.29 -17.15
C TYR A 387 7.31 8.82 -17.06
N LEU A 388 8.13 9.40 -16.18
CA LEU A 388 8.31 10.85 -16.11
C LEU A 388 8.83 11.44 -17.43
N GLN A 389 9.75 10.76 -18.10
CA GLN A 389 10.34 11.22 -19.35
C GLN A 389 9.31 11.28 -20.49
N TYR A 390 8.43 10.29 -20.58
CA TYR A 390 7.55 10.12 -21.74
C TYR A 390 6.08 10.46 -21.48
N VAL A 391 5.63 10.48 -20.23
CA VAL A 391 4.20 10.48 -19.90
C VAL A 391 3.76 11.74 -19.15
N THR A 392 4.46 12.15 -18.10
CA THR A 392 3.93 13.18 -17.18
C THR A 392 3.73 14.55 -17.84
N LYS A 393 4.56 14.93 -18.82
CA LYS A 393 4.38 16.15 -19.62
C LYS A 393 3.04 16.19 -20.35
N TYR A 394 2.47 15.03 -20.68
CA TYR A 394 1.32 14.92 -21.57
C TYR A 394 0.04 14.45 -20.88
N VAL A 395 0.17 13.84 -19.70
CA VAL A 395 -0.93 13.30 -18.91
C VAL A 395 -1.38 14.26 -17.80
N SER A 396 -0.50 15.17 -17.38
CA SER A 396 -0.87 16.28 -16.51
C SER A 396 -1.50 17.43 -17.32
N GLY A 397 -2.79 17.58 -17.12
CA GLY A 397 -3.60 18.65 -17.68
C GLY A 397 -5.05 18.21 -17.71
N GLU A 398 -5.89 18.88 -16.92
CA GLU A 398 -7.27 19.08 -17.35
C GLU A 398 -7.24 19.52 -18.81
N VAL A 399 -8.27 19.13 -19.54
CA VAL A 399 -8.66 19.93 -20.69
C VAL A 399 -9.12 21.26 -20.10
N SER A 400 -8.18 22.16 -19.79
CA SER A 400 -8.43 23.49 -20.28
C SER A 400 -8.60 23.26 -21.78
N THR A 401 -9.84 23.44 -22.25
CA THR A 401 -9.98 24.09 -23.54
C THR A 401 -8.91 25.16 -23.54
N ILE A 402 -8.03 25.15 -24.53
CA ILE A 402 -7.16 26.28 -24.77
C ILE A 402 -8.12 27.48 -24.95
N SER A 403 -8.52 28.10 -23.84
CA SER A 403 -8.32 29.51 -23.65
C SER A 403 -6.81 29.58 -23.80
N ASP A 404 -6.40 30.08 -24.97
CA ASP A 404 -5.06 30.60 -25.12
C ASP A 404 -4.75 31.32 -23.81
N TRP A 405 -3.62 31.02 -23.16
CA TRP A 405 -3.21 31.81 -22.01
C TRP A 405 -3.17 33.26 -22.49
N ASP A 406 -4.25 33.97 -22.22
CA ASP A 406 -4.42 35.31 -22.69
C ASP A 406 -3.79 36.14 -21.60
N ARG A 407 -2.57 36.57 -21.92
CA ARG A 407 -1.82 37.49 -21.08
C ARG A 407 -2.71 38.65 -20.68
N ASP A 408 -3.49 39.21 -21.60
CA ASP A 408 -4.27 40.40 -21.35
C ASP A 408 -5.50 40.09 -20.47
N GLU A 409 -6.09 38.88 -20.56
CA GLU A 409 -7.12 38.40 -19.62
C GLU A 409 -6.54 38.18 -18.21
N THR A 410 -5.36 37.54 -18.12
CA THR A 410 -4.65 37.31 -16.84
C THR A 410 -4.29 38.64 -16.17
N PHE A 411 -3.78 39.61 -16.94
CA PHE A 411 -3.50 40.95 -16.43
C PHE A 411 -4.78 41.70 -16.05
N ALA A 412 -5.89 41.51 -16.76
CA ALA A 412 -7.19 42.07 -16.38
C ALA A 412 -7.73 41.49 -15.06
N GLU A 413 -7.49 40.21 -14.78
CA GLU A 413 -7.79 39.61 -13.47
C GLU A 413 -6.90 40.17 -12.36
N ILE A 414 -5.59 40.31 -12.62
CA ILE A 414 -4.64 40.92 -11.68
C ILE A 414 -5.04 42.38 -11.40
N ASP A 415 -5.46 43.14 -12.41
CA ASP A 415 -5.88 44.54 -12.26
C ASP A 415 -7.12 44.67 -11.37
N ARG A 416 -8.01 43.66 -11.35
CA ARG A 416 -9.16 43.60 -10.43
C ARG A 416 -8.78 43.31 -8.99
N LEU A 417 -7.57 42.79 -8.72
CA LEU A 417 -7.11 42.57 -7.35
C LEU A 417 -6.91 43.91 -6.65
N VAL A 418 -7.32 43.95 -5.38
CA VAL A 418 -7.17 45.12 -4.52
C VAL A 418 -5.69 45.44 -4.32
N ASP A 419 -5.33 46.71 -4.51
CA ASP A 419 -3.98 47.19 -4.24
C ASP A 419 -3.70 47.20 -2.72
N LEU A 420 -2.50 46.80 -2.35
CA LEU A 420 -2.02 46.74 -0.97
C LEU A 420 -1.75 48.14 -0.39
N GLY A 421 -1.22 49.06 -1.20
CA GLY A 421 -1.13 50.49 -0.86
C GLY A 421 -0.20 50.89 0.29
N LEU A 422 0.78 50.05 0.65
CA LEU A 422 1.65 50.28 1.81
C LEU A 422 2.98 50.95 1.45
N GLN A 423 3.36 51.99 2.21
CA GLN A 423 4.61 52.73 1.98
C GLN A 423 5.85 51.88 2.30
N GLY A 424 6.76 51.72 1.33
CA GLY A 424 7.99 50.93 1.50
C GLY A 424 7.83 49.42 1.25
N ILE A 425 6.70 49.02 0.66
CA ILE A 425 6.45 47.68 0.09
C ILE A 425 6.19 47.87 -1.42
N HIS A 426 6.91 47.13 -2.25
CA HIS A 426 6.88 47.16 -3.70
C HIS A 426 5.89 46.15 -4.29
N LEU A 427 5.54 45.10 -3.54
CA LEU A 427 4.43 44.22 -3.95
C LEU A 427 3.12 45.01 -3.94
N ARG A 428 2.52 45.19 -5.13
CA ARG A 428 1.37 46.08 -5.32
C ARG A 428 0.04 45.47 -4.93
N LYS A 429 -0.15 44.17 -5.18
CA LYS A 429 -1.44 43.49 -5.02
C LYS A 429 -1.53 42.78 -3.67
N ASN A 430 -2.74 42.71 -3.14
CA ASN A 430 -3.04 41.98 -1.91
C ASN A 430 -2.67 40.49 -2.07
N PRO A 431 -1.93 39.88 -1.12
CA PRO A 431 -1.45 38.50 -1.21
C PRO A 431 -2.53 37.43 -0.94
N LYS A 432 -3.79 37.84 -0.75
CA LYS A 432 -4.90 36.96 -0.37
C LYS A 432 -4.91 35.69 -1.22
N ASP A 433 -4.93 34.54 -0.55
CA ASP A 433 -4.98 33.19 -1.13
C ASP A 433 -3.74 32.75 -1.92
N GLN A 434 -2.66 33.55 -1.95
CA GLN A 434 -1.41 33.21 -2.63
C GLN A 434 -0.21 33.17 -1.67
N GLU A 435 0.27 31.96 -1.39
CA GLU A 435 1.38 31.74 -0.45
C GLU A 435 2.69 32.37 -0.93
N ALA A 436 3.00 32.29 -2.23
CA ALA A 436 4.18 32.93 -2.81
C ALA A 436 4.21 34.45 -2.60
N SER A 437 3.04 35.10 -2.61
CA SER A 437 2.89 36.52 -2.34
C SER A 437 3.10 36.85 -0.86
N VAL A 438 2.68 35.97 0.06
CA VAL A 438 3.00 36.06 1.49
C VAL A 438 4.50 35.93 1.74
N VAL A 439 5.16 34.97 1.09
CA VAL A 439 6.61 34.79 1.14
C VAL A 439 7.33 36.06 0.66
N ALA A 440 6.93 36.60 -0.50
CA ALA A 440 7.51 37.82 -1.06
C ALA A 440 7.40 39.00 -0.09
N LEU A 441 6.23 39.22 0.51
CA LEU A 441 6.01 40.27 1.51
C LEU A 441 6.87 40.08 2.76
N PHE A 442 7.01 38.86 3.24
CA PHE A 442 7.84 38.57 4.40
C PHE A 442 9.31 38.94 4.16
N PHE A 443 9.87 38.52 3.02
CA PHE A 443 11.24 38.88 2.64
C PHE A 443 11.41 40.39 2.43
N GLU A 444 10.40 41.05 1.86
CA GLU A 444 10.42 42.49 1.69
C GLU A 444 10.36 43.23 3.04
N CYS A 445 9.57 42.74 4.00
CA CYS A 445 9.53 43.25 5.37
C CYS A 445 10.87 43.06 6.10
N ILE A 446 11.62 42.01 5.81
CA ILE A 446 12.99 41.84 6.31
C ILE A 446 13.91 42.85 5.63
N GLY A 447 13.84 42.96 4.30
CA GLY A 447 14.69 43.84 3.49
C GLY A 447 14.55 45.32 3.81
N ASN A 448 13.33 45.77 4.13
CA ASN A 448 13.06 47.16 4.53
C ASN A 448 13.16 47.40 6.05
N GLY A 449 13.53 46.37 6.82
CA GLY A 449 13.77 46.47 8.26
C GLY A 449 12.51 46.62 9.13
N ARG A 450 11.32 46.30 8.61
CA ARG A 450 10.07 46.18 9.40
C ARG A 450 10.08 44.94 10.28
N ILE A 451 10.58 43.81 9.78
CA ILE A 451 10.87 42.60 10.54
C ILE A 451 12.37 42.54 10.78
N ARG A 452 12.78 42.55 12.06
CA ARG A 452 14.20 42.57 12.46
C ARG A 452 14.60 41.31 13.21
N ASN A 453 15.91 41.07 13.26
CA ASN A 453 16.53 39.99 14.03
C ASN A 453 16.21 38.56 13.57
N ILE A 454 15.54 38.39 12.42
CA ILE A 454 15.39 37.09 11.74
C ILE A 454 16.29 37.12 10.51
N THR A 455 17.21 36.17 10.41
CA THR A 455 18.14 36.02 9.28
C THR A 455 17.78 34.76 8.51
N PRO A 456 17.12 34.86 7.35
CA PRO A 456 16.85 33.72 6.46
C PRO A 456 18.16 33.04 6.05
N LEU A 457 18.21 31.71 6.07
CA LEU A 457 19.37 30.92 5.63
C LEU A 457 19.12 30.29 4.25
N CYS A 458 18.01 29.56 4.10
CA CYS A 458 17.70 28.83 2.88
C CYS A 458 16.21 28.45 2.83
N CYS A 459 15.58 28.62 1.67
CA CYS A 459 14.22 28.15 1.41
C CYS A 459 14.24 26.69 0.89
N GLY A 460 13.31 25.86 1.36
CA GLY A 460 13.03 24.53 0.78
C GLY A 460 14.12 23.46 0.94
N TYR A 461 15.09 23.62 1.84
CA TYR A 461 16.16 22.64 2.04
C TYR A 461 15.60 21.25 2.43
N ARG A 462 15.91 20.22 1.62
CA ARG A 462 15.37 18.84 1.74
C ARG A 462 13.83 18.71 1.62
N SER A 463 13.14 19.75 1.13
CA SER A 463 11.71 19.74 0.80
C SER A 463 10.76 19.38 1.96
N LYS A 464 11.17 19.54 3.23
CA LYS A 464 10.31 19.28 4.39
C LYS A 464 9.63 20.55 4.93
N TYR A 465 10.37 21.66 4.99
CA TYR A 465 9.87 22.95 5.48
C TYR A 465 10.21 24.09 4.54
N ASP A 466 9.43 25.16 4.61
CA ASP A 466 9.53 26.26 3.64
C ASP A 466 10.78 27.11 3.84
N LEU A 467 11.11 27.47 5.09
CA LEU A 467 12.25 28.34 5.39
C LEU A 467 13.00 27.95 6.67
N TYR A 468 14.32 27.86 6.55
CA TYR A 468 15.24 27.78 7.69
C TYR A 468 15.86 29.15 7.94
N ALA A 469 15.83 29.62 9.19
CA ALA A 469 16.31 30.95 9.57
C ALA A 469 17.05 30.93 10.93
N LEU A 470 17.71 32.03 11.25
CA LEU A 470 18.31 32.29 12.56
C LEU A 470 17.61 33.45 13.25
N TRP A 471 17.42 33.33 14.57
CA TRP A 471 17.15 34.45 15.45
C TRP A 471 18.24 34.52 16.52
N GLY A 472 19.21 35.42 16.32
CA GLY A 472 20.47 35.38 17.05
C GLY A 472 21.18 34.04 16.82
N ASN A 473 21.38 33.27 17.89
CA ASN A 473 21.96 31.91 17.82
C ASN A 473 20.91 30.79 17.77
N LYS A 474 19.61 31.12 17.83
CA LYS A 474 18.52 30.13 17.77
C LYS A 474 18.20 29.78 16.32
N LYS A 475 18.06 28.48 16.03
CA LYS A 475 17.63 27.99 14.72
C LYS A 475 16.11 28.00 14.68
N LEU A 476 15.55 28.50 13.58
CA LEU A 476 14.12 28.60 13.34
C LEU A 476 13.73 27.80 12.10
N VAL A 477 12.62 27.09 12.21
CA VAL A 477 11.85 26.54 11.10
C VAL A 477 10.59 27.39 10.94
N ILE A 478 10.43 27.97 9.75
CA ILE A 478 9.35 28.88 9.40
C ILE A 478 8.54 28.29 8.25
N GLU A 479 7.23 28.30 8.42
CA GLU A 479 6.24 27.85 7.45
C GLU A 479 5.41 29.02 6.94
N PHE A 480 5.05 29.00 5.66
CA PHE A 480 4.18 30.02 5.06
C PHE A 480 2.83 29.43 4.73
N LYS A 481 1.78 30.20 5.01
CA LYS A 481 0.43 29.82 4.61
C LYS A 481 -0.35 31.05 4.16
N SER A 482 -1.02 30.96 3.02
CA SER A 482 -1.94 32.02 2.58
C SER A 482 -3.12 32.20 3.53
N ARG A 483 -3.67 31.09 4.05
CA ARG A 483 -4.62 31.02 5.16
C ARG A 483 -4.08 30.12 6.25
N LEU A 484 -4.12 30.57 7.51
CA LEU A 484 -3.54 29.83 8.61
C LEU A 484 -4.13 28.42 8.75
N ARG A 485 -5.45 28.24 8.54
CA ARG A 485 -6.09 26.92 8.57
C ARG A 485 -5.51 25.88 7.63
N ASN A 486 -4.83 26.28 6.56
CA ASN A 486 -4.26 25.31 5.61
C ASN A 486 -3.12 24.48 6.24
N ILE A 487 -2.63 24.85 7.42
CA ILE A 487 -1.68 24.03 8.18
C ILE A 487 -2.32 22.77 8.79
N THR A 488 -3.65 22.72 8.95
CA THR A 488 -4.33 21.55 9.55
C THR A 488 -4.09 20.29 8.71
N LYS A 489 -4.20 20.42 7.37
CA LYS A 489 -3.92 19.32 6.42
C LYS A 489 -2.49 18.80 6.52
N ASP A 490 -1.52 19.70 6.70
CA ASP A 490 -0.10 19.32 6.83
C ASP A 490 0.16 18.50 8.12
N PHE A 491 -0.64 18.71 9.16
CA PHE A 491 -0.59 17.96 10.42
C PHE A 491 -1.35 16.64 10.33
N ASP A 492 -2.56 16.63 9.76
CA ASP A 492 -3.39 15.44 9.59
C ASP A 492 -2.71 14.39 8.70
N ASP A 493 -2.07 14.84 7.61
CA ASP A 493 -1.33 13.95 6.68
C ASP A 493 0.05 13.51 7.23
N ALA A 494 0.40 13.88 8.48
CA ALA A 494 1.71 13.69 9.09
C ALA A 494 2.91 14.18 8.25
N GLN A 495 2.67 15.09 7.30
CA GLN A 495 3.71 15.67 6.45
C GLN A 495 4.64 16.59 7.25
N LYS A 496 4.09 17.30 8.24
CA LYS A 496 4.83 18.20 9.13
C LYS A 496 4.48 17.90 10.59
N MET A 497 5.50 17.94 11.44
CA MET A 497 5.33 17.76 12.89
C MET A 497 5.18 19.12 13.57
N PHE A 498 4.18 19.26 14.45
CA PHE A 498 3.94 20.47 15.23
C PHE A 498 5.19 20.94 16.01
N ASN A 499 5.94 19.99 16.60
CA ASN A 499 7.14 20.27 17.40
C ASN A 499 8.35 20.76 16.58
N ASP A 500 8.34 20.54 15.27
CA ASP A 500 9.46 20.89 14.40
C ASP A 500 9.33 22.34 13.88
N ILE A 501 8.12 22.91 13.88
CA ILE A 501 7.85 24.26 13.40
C ILE A 501 7.99 25.25 14.56
N ASN A 502 8.73 26.34 14.34
CA ASN A 502 8.86 27.39 15.36
C ASN A 502 7.95 28.58 15.07
N CYS A 503 7.74 28.88 13.79
CA CYS A 503 6.94 30.03 13.36
C CYS A 503 6.11 29.73 12.11
N ILE A 504 4.90 30.27 12.04
CA ILE A 504 4.09 30.34 10.83
C ILE A 504 3.90 31.80 10.43
N VAL A 505 4.07 32.11 9.15
CA VAL A 505 3.81 33.43 8.58
C VAL A 505 2.58 33.32 7.68
N CYS A 506 1.58 34.16 7.95
CA CYS A 506 0.36 34.21 7.15
C CYS A 506 -0.06 35.66 6.86
N TRP A 507 -0.95 35.83 5.87
CA TRP A 507 -1.46 37.15 5.55
C TRP A 507 -2.30 37.73 6.68
N GLU A 508 -3.33 37.01 7.13
CA GLU A 508 -4.22 37.42 8.21
C GLU A 508 -4.77 36.19 8.94
N ILE A 509 -5.11 36.35 10.22
CA ILE A 509 -5.84 35.32 10.99
C ILE A 509 -7.31 35.71 11.09
N THR A 510 -8.18 34.84 10.58
CA THR A 510 -9.64 35.01 10.59
C THR A 510 -10.33 34.13 11.65
N ASP A 511 -11.61 34.37 11.91
CA ASP A 511 -12.42 33.51 12.79
C ASP A 511 -12.57 32.08 12.23
N GLU A 512 -12.64 31.94 10.90
CA GLU A 512 -12.62 30.63 10.23
C GLU A 512 -11.32 29.87 10.54
N ASP A 513 -10.17 30.56 10.62
CA ASP A 513 -8.91 29.91 10.96
C ASP A 513 -8.88 29.44 12.42
N ARG A 514 -9.45 30.24 13.33
CA ARG A 514 -9.57 29.88 14.75
C ARG A 514 -10.46 28.67 14.94
N GLN A 515 -11.59 28.61 14.22
CA GLN A 515 -12.51 27.48 14.28
C GLN A 515 -11.84 26.20 13.76
N ALA A 516 -11.23 26.24 12.58
CA ALA A 516 -10.58 25.07 11.98
C ALA A 516 -9.43 24.52 12.83
N LEU A 517 -8.65 25.38 13.50
CA LEU A 517 -7.59 24.94 14.42
C LEU A 517 -8.14 24.39 15.74
N ALA A 518 -9.24 24.94 16.25
CA ALA A 518 -9.88 24.44 17.46
C ALA A 518 -10.46 23.03 17.28
N GLU A 519 -10.95 22.70 16.08
CA GLU A 519 -11.46 21.36 15.73
C GLU A 519 -10.37 20.27 15.88
N ILE A 520 -9.10 20.61 15.66
CA ILE A 520 -7.95 19.71 15.86
C ILE A 520 -7.23 19.92 17.20
N GLY A 521 -7.87 20.60 18.15
CA GLY A 521 -7.34 20.78 19.51
C GLY A 521 -6.22 21.83 19.65
N ILE A 522 -6.09 22.74 18.68
CA ILE A 522 -5.10 23.83 18.70
C ILE A 522 -5.78 25.16 19.05
N THR A 523 -5.34 25.79 20.14
CA THR A 523 -5.83 27.11 20.56
C THR A 523 -4.98 28.23 19.97
N VAL A 524 -5.63 29.22 19.35
CA VAL A 524 -4.97 30.42 18.80
C VAL A 524 -5.09 31.59 19.78
N GLU A 525 -3.99 31.97 20.42
CA GLU A 525 -3.97 33.10 21.37
C GLU A 525 -3.25 34.31 20.79
N ARG A 526 -3.83 35.50 20.97
CA ARG A 526 -3.18 36.76 20.60
C ARG A 526 -2.13 37.14 21.64
N LEU A 527 -0.97 37.58 21.18
CA LEU A 527 0.07 38.11 22.05
C LEU A 527 -0.21 39.59 22.31
N GLU A 528 -0.33 39.98 23.57
CA GLU A 528 -0.48 41.39 23.96
C GLU A 528 0.88 42.09 23.94
N SER A 529 1.03 43.08 23.07
CA SER A 529 2.19 43.98 23.08
C SER A 529 1.95 45.09 24.10
N SER A 530 2.42 44.92 25.33
CA SER A 530 2.47 46.04 26.29
C SER A 530 3.62 46.98 25.92
N PRO A 531 3.38 48.29 25.74
CA PRO A 531 4.44 49.26 25.43
C PRO A 531 5.46 49.46 26.56
N ILE A 532 5.23 48.85 27.73
CA ILE A 532 6.07 48.94 28.92
C ILE A 532 6.75 47.59 29.25
N ALA A 533 6.36 46.50 28.57
CA ALA A 533 6.95 45.18 28.82
C ALA A 533 8.35 45.08 28.20
N VAL A 534 9.31 44.59 28.99
CA VAL A 534 10.63 44.21 28.50
C VAL A 534 10.45 43.08 27.46
N PRO A 535 11.10 43.15 26.29
CA PRO A 535 10.99 42.10 25.28
C PRO A 535 11.33 40.74 25.88
N ASN A 536 10.39 39.80 25.85
CA ASN A 536 10.64 38.45 26.34
C ASN A 536 11.62 37.76 25.36
N PRO A 537 12.85 37.39 25.79
CA PRO A 537 13.86 36.78 24.91
C PRO A 537 13.49 35.36 24.45
N GLN A 538 12.32 34.84 24.84
CA GLN A 538 11.79 33.56 24.39
C GLN A 538 10.76 33.66 23.26
N VAL A 539 10.20 34.84 22.99
CA VAL A 539 9.17 35.04 21.94
C VAL A 539 9.81 35.46 20.62
N ILE A 540 9.47 34.77 19.52
CA ILE A 540 9.99 35.10 18.19
C ILE A 540 9.61 36.57 17.84
N PRO A 541 10.55 37.38 17.31
CA PRO A 541 10.29 38.78 16.99
C PRO A 541 9.06 38.95 16.08
N HIS A 542 8.27 40.00 16.33
CA HIS A 542 7.09 40.35 15.55
C HIS A 542 5.97 39.30 15.53
N SER A 543 6.02 38.31 16.43
CA SER A 543 4.92 37.37 16.62
C SER A 543 3.69 38.10 17.15
N THR A 544 2.56 37.88 16.48
CA THR A 544 1.27 38.49 16.80
C THR A 544 0.38 37.53 17.59
N HIS A 545 0.57 36.23 17.39
CA HIS A 545 -0.20 35.17 18.01
C HIS A 545 0.70 33.98 18.36
N ARG A 546 0.17 33.04 19.12
CA ARG A 546 0.75 31.72 19.37
C ARG A 546 -0.30 30.62 19.24
N LEU A 547 0.12 29.48 18.72
CA LEU A 547 -0.66 28.25 18.65
C LEU A 547 -0.27 27.35 19.81
N ILE A 548 -1.26 26.86 20.55
CA ILE A 548 -1.06 25.99 21.71
C ILE A 548 -1.78 24.68 21.48
N LEU A 549 -1.02 23.58 21.48
CA LEU A 549 -1.53 22.22 21.48
C LEU A 549 -1.49 21.70 22.94
N SER A 550 -2.54 21.02 23.40
CA SER A 550 -2.64 20.53 24.77
C SER A 550 -1.46 19.61 25.16
N GLY A 551 -0.71 19.96 26.22
CA GLY A 551 0.44 19.17 26.73
C GLY A 551 1.68 20.02 27.03
N PHE A 552 2.83 19.39 27.28
CA PHE A 552 4.15 20.05 27.51
C PHE A 552 4.88 20.41 26.21
N VAL A 553 4.13 20.77 25.15
CA VAL A 553 4.68 21.08 23.83
C VAL A 553 4.99 22.58 23.73
N GLN A 554 6.11 22.92 23.08
CA GLN A 554 6.45 24.32 22.81
C GLN A 554 5.45 24.94 21.83
N PRO A 555 4.98 26.18 22.06
CA PRO A 555 4.02 26.81 21.16
C PRO A 555 4.66 27.16 19.82
N ILE A 556 3.86 27.14 18.75
CA ILE A 556 4.24 27.71 17.45
C ILE A 556 3.85 29.19 17.46
N TYR A 557 4.78 30.07 17.11
CA TYR A 557 4.47 31.50 17.01
C TYR A 557 3.92 31.86 15.63
N VAL A 558 3.02 32.84 15.54
CA VAL A 558 2.43 33.26 14.26
C VAL A 558 2.69 34.75 14.00
N ILE A 559 3.21 35.04 12.82
CA ILE A 559 3.37 36.40 12.29
C ILE A 559 2.21 36.64 11.31
N ASP A 560 1.23 37.43 11.77
CA ASP A 560 0.17 37.97 10.94
C ASP A 560 0.71 39.21 10.23
N LEU A 561 1.00 39.09 8.93
CA LEU A 561 1.63 40.18 8.17
C LEU A 561 0.72 41.39 8.06
N LYS A 562 -0.60 41.22 8.00
CA LYS A 562 -1.55 42.34 7.96
C LYS A 562 -1.46 43.17 9.24
N LEU A 563 -1.35 42.54 10.41
CA LEU A 563 -1.15 43.25 11.68
C LEU A 563 0.25 43.87 11.81
N VAL A 564 1.30 43.24 11.29
CA VAL A 564 2.66 43.80 11.29
C VAL A 564 2.78 45.02 10.36
N LEU A 565 1.96 45.07 9.32
CA LEU A 565 1.96 46.11 8.31
C LEU A 565 0.96 47.25 8.58
N SER A 566 0.00 47.03 9.47
CA SER A 566 -0.94 48.04 10.00
C SER A 566 -0.26 48.94 11.02
#